data_AF-A0A1F4DRX2-F1
#
_entry.id   AF-A0A1F4DRX2-F1
#
_cell.length_a   1.000
_cell.length_b   1.000
_cell.length_c   1.000
_cell.angle_alpha   90.00
_cell.angle_beta   90.00
_cell.angle_gamma   90.00
#
_symmetry.space_group_name_H-M   'P 1'
#
loop_
_entity.id
_entity.type
_entity.pdbx_description
1 polymer ?
#
loop_
_entity_poly.entity_id
_entity_poly.type
_entity_poly.pdbx_seq_one_letter_code
_entity_poly.pdbx_strand_id
1 'polypeptide(L)'
;MRSFLTTTKVSFWPLLVSISMVLVAGCAIEGLRYDTDTNVSLAGAQEVPAVTTSARGSGAIMVGSDKSVSGRVATYGIVSMVAHIHVGAPGVNGPIIIPLTRIVDDVWSVPAGAKLTDAQYESYKAGNLYVNVHTAAHKGGEIRGQLKP
;
A
#
# COMPACT_ATOMS: atom_id res chain seq x y z
N MET A 1 -58.70 -42.91 -67.34
CA MET A 1 -57.67 -41.87 -67.60
C MET A 1 -56.48 -42.15 -66.69
N ARG A 2 -55.29 -42.27 -67.32
CA ARG A 2 -53.87 -42.37 -66.87
C ARG A 2 -53.57 -41.97 -65.39
N SER A 3 -52.58 -42.48 -64.64
CA SER A 3 -51.38 -43.32 -64.87
C SER A 3 -50.68 -43.62 -63.51
N PHE A 4 -50.04 -44.79 -63.43
CA PHE A 4 -48.81 -45.22 -62.70
C PHE A 4 -48.11 -44.35 -61.60
N LEU A 5 -47.55 -45.12 -60.63
CA LEU A 5 -46.15 -45.14 -60.16
C LEU A 5 -45.69 -44.45 -58.84
N THR A 6 -45.05 -45.28 -58.01
CA THR A 6 -43.82 -45.10 -57.20
C THR A 6 -43.83 -44.59 -55.75
N THR A 7 -43.35 -45.48 -54.88
CA THR A 7 -42.53 -45.31 -53.66
C THR A 7 -41.65 -44.06 -53.59
N THR A 8 -41.54 -43.44 -52.40
CA THR A 8 -40.26 -42.91 -51.90
C THR A 8 -40.22 -42.93 -50.36
N LYS A 9 -39.19 -43.58 -49.79
CA LYS A 9 -38.74 -43.48 -48.39
C LYS A 9 -37.97 -42.18 -48.18
N VAL A 10 -38.04 -41.55 -47.00
CA VAL A 10 -36.94 -40.77 -46.34
C VAL A 10 -37.39 -40.42 -44.90
N SER A 11 -36.83 -41.01 -43.84
CA SER A 11 -35.55 -40.77 -43.12
C SER A 11 -35.66 -39.75 -41.97
N PHE A 12 -35.45 -40.26 -40.75
CA PHE A 12 -35.28 -39.54 -39.49
C PHE A 12 -34.03 -38.63 -39.52
N TRP A 13 -34.17 -37.39 -39.03
CA TRP A 13 -33.06 -36.55 -38.58
C TRP A 13 -33.44 -35.92 -37.22
N PRO A 14 -32.62 -36.08 -36.16
CA PRO A 14 -32.88 -35.41 -34.89
C PRO A 14 -32.45 -33.94 -34.93
N LEU A 15 -33.33 -33.10 -34.39
CA LEU A 15 -33.15 -31.66 -34.20
C LEU A 15 -32.00 -31.41 -33.21
N LEU A 16 -30.92 -30.77 -33.63
CA LEU A 16 -29.87 -30.28 -32.74
C LEU A 16 -30.37 -29.03 -32.00
N VAL A 17 -30.31 -29.09 -30.67
CA VAL A 17 -30.56 -27.97 -29.76
C VAL A 17 -29.35 -27.03 -29.78
N SER A 18 -29.53 -25.83 -30.34
CA SER A 18 -28.52 -24.77 -30.30
C SER A 18 -28.59 -24.05 -28.96
N ILE A 19 -27.60 -24.27 -28.08
CA ILE A 19 -27.38 -23.45 -26.89
C ILE A 19 -26.66 -22.17 -27.36
N SER A 20 -27.39 -21.05 -27.38
CA SER A 20 -26.79 -19.73 -27.58
C SER A 20 -26.03 -19.31 -26.33
N MET A 21 -24.71 -19.27 -26.44
CA MET A 21 -23.78 -18.76 -25.44
C MET A 21 -23.93 -17.24 -25.35
N VAL A 22 -24.49 -16.75 -24.24
CA VAL A 22 -24.54 -15.32 -23.93
C VAL A 22 -23.13 -14.84 -23.62
N LEU A 23 -22.53 -14.06 -24.51
CA LEU A 23 -21.33 -13.28 -24.25
C LEU A 23 -21.72 -12.08 -23.38
N VAL A 24 -21.56 -12.20 -22.06
CA VAL A 24 -21.57 -11.04 -21.17
C VAL A 24 -20.24 -10.30 -21.38
N ALA A 25 -20.28 -9.20 -22.12
CA ALA A 25 -19.19 -8.23 -22.11
C ALA A 25 -19.10 -7.61 -20.71
N GLY A 26 -18.23 -8.17 -19.87
CA GLY A 26 -17.84 -7.55 -18.62
C GLY A 26 -17.06 -6.29 -18.94
N CYS A 27 -17.70 -5.12 -18.86
CA CYS A 27 -16.96 -3.90 -18.58
C CYS A 27 -16.28 -4.13 -17.23
N ALA A 28 -14.96 -4.32 -17.24
CA ALA A 28 -14.16 -4.20 -16.05
C ALA A 28 -14.34 -2.76 -15.54
N ILE A 29 -15.21 -2.60 -14.55
CA ILE A 29 -15.06 -1.51 -13.59
C ILE A 29 -13.67 -1.72 -13.00
N GLU A 30 -12.72 -0.89 -13.41
CA GLU A 30 -11.45 -0.77 -12.71
C GLU A 30 -11.80 -0.33 -11.28
N GLY A 31 -11.98 -1.32 -10.41
CA GLY A 31 -12.06 -1.08 -8.99
C GLY A 31 -10.79 -0.31 -8.63
N LEU A 32 -10.96 0.83 -7.94
CA LEU A 32 -9.88 1.52 -7.28
C LEU A 32 -9.08 0.45 -6.52
N ARG A 33 -7.91 0.08 -7.04
CA ARG A 33 -6.95 -0.72 -6.29
C ARG A 33 -6.50 0.18 -5.16
N TYR A 34 -7.13 0.03 -3.99
CA TYR A 34 -6.51 0.48 -2.75
C TYR A 34 -5.35 -0.48 -2.52
N ASP A 35 -4.23 -0.18 -3.16
CA ASP A 35 -3.00 -0.91 -2.96
C ASP A 35 -2.69 -0.80 -1.47
N THR A 36 -2.78 -1.93 -0.78
CA THR A 36 -2.38 -2.06 0.62
C THR A 36 -0.86 -2.21 0.66
N ASP A 37 -0.15 -1.40 -0.13
CA ASP A 37 1.30 -1.46 -0.20
C ASP A 37 1.86 -0.84 1.07
N THR A 38 2.01 -1.70 2.07
CA THR A 38 2.68 -1.37 3.30
C THR A 38 4.18 -1.37 3.01
N ASN A 39 4.73 -0.20 2.69
CA ASN A 39 6.15 -0.06 2.38
C ASN A 39 7.03 0.29 3.60
N VAL A 40 6.40 0.55 4.75
CA VAL A 40 7.10 0.78 6.02
C VAL A 40 6.45 -0.02 7.16
N SER A 41 7.29 -0.73 7.90
CA SER A 41 6.94 -1.43 9.14
C SER A 41 7.87 -0.93 10.24
N LEU A 42 7.30 -0.62 11.40
CA LEU A 42 7.98 -0.01 12.53
C LEU A 42 7.99 -0.98 13.71
N ALA A 43 9.17 -1.15 14.33
CA ALA A 43 9.34 -1.98 15.53
C ALA A 43 10.39 -1.36 16.46
N GLY A 44 10.27 -1.64 17.76
CA GLY A 44 11.24 -1.15 18.75
C GLY A 44 12.64 -1.72 18.57
N ALA A 45 12.77 -2.93 18.00
CA ALA A 45 14.07 -3.51 17.67
C ALA A 45 14.85 -2.72 16.60
N GLN A 46 14.19 -1.82 15.86
CA GLN A 46 14.81 -0.97 14.84
C GLN A 46 15.26 0.39 15.41
N GLU A 47 14.86 0.73 16.64
CA GLU A 47 15.35 1.91 17.35
C GLU A 47 16.86 1.85 17.62
N VAL A 48 17.44 3.02 17.87
CA VAL A 48 18.85 3.13 18.26
C VAL A 48 18.95 4.03 19.49
N PRO A 49 19.19 3.47 20.69
CA PRO A 49 19.29 2.04 21.00
C PRO A 49 17.95 1.30 20.86
N ALA A 50 18.01 -0.01 20.64
CA ALA A 50 16.82 -0.85 20.48
C ALA A 50 15.92 -0.84 21.73
N VAL A 51 14.61 -0.82 21.52
CA VAL A 51 13.59 -0.83 22.57
C VAL A 51 12.88 -2.18 22.61
N THR A 52 12.80 -2.80 23.79
CA THR A 52 11.99 -4.01 24.00
C THR A 52 10.54 -3.60 24.28
N THR A 53 9.69 -3.73 23.26
CA THR A 53 8.27 -3.39 23.32
C THR A 53 7.47 -4.30 22.38
N SER A 54 6.18 -4.51 22.67
CA SER A 54 5.24 -5.12 21.73
C SER A 54 4.63 -4.09 20.76
N ALA A 55 4.92 -2.80 20.96
CA ALA A 55 4.48 -1.73 20.08
C ALA A 55 4.99 -1.96 18.66
N ARG A 56 4.15 -1.61 17.69
CA ARG A 56 4.44 -1.73 16.27
C ARG A 56 3.72 -0.67 15.47
N GLY A 57 4.20 -0.43 14.25
CA GLY A 57 3.51 0.44 13.30
C GLY A 57 3.63 -0.08 11.88
N SER A 58 2.72 0.33 11.02
CA SER A 58 2.74 -0.01 9.61
C SER A 58 2.04 1.04 8.77
N GLY A 59 2.49 1.22 7.55
CA GLY A 59 1.80 2.09 6.61
C GLY A 59 2.52 2.21 5.28
N ALA A 60 2.14 3.25 4.54
CA ALA A 60 2.69 3.57 3.24
C ALA A 60 3.16 5.03 3.27
N ILE A 61 4.43 5.27 2.97
CA ILE A 61 4.99 6.61 2.74
C ILE A 61 5.56 6.63 1.34
N MET A 62 4.96 7.42 0.45
CA MET A 62 5.36 7.53 -0.95
C MET A 62 6.19 8.80 -1.15
N VAL A 63 7.30 8.66 -1.89
CA VAL A 63 8.11 9.80 -2.33
C VAL A 63 8.04 9.86 -3.85
N GLY A 64 7.44 10.92 -4.39
CA GLY A 64 7.35 11.16 -5.82
C GLY A 64 8.69 11.57 -6.43
N SER A 65 8.82 11.41 -7.75
CA SER A 65 10.00 11.88 -8.51
C SER A 65 10.17 13.41 -8.47
N ASP A 66 9.09 14.14 -8.20
CA ASP A 66 9.07 15.57 -7.94
C ASP A 66 9.44 15.92 -6.48
N LYS A 67 9.85 14.92 -5.69
CA LYS A 67 10.23 15.00 -4.27
C LYS A 67 9.06 15.25 -3.32
N SER A 68 7.81 15.21 -3.80
CA SER A 68 6.64 15.24 -2.92
C SER A 68 6.63 14.01 -2.02
N VAL A 69 6.23 14.20 -0.76
CA VAL A 69 6.06 13.11 0.20
C VAL A 69 4.59 13.04 0.58
N SER A 70 4.02 11.84 0.58
CA SER A 70 2.64 11.60 1.00
C SER A 70 2.52 10.26 1.70
N GLY A 71 1.37 10.02 2.32
CA GLY A 71 1.06 8.75 2.97
C GLY A 71 0.85 8.87 4.48
N ARG A 72 0.76 7.70 5.12
CA ARG A 72 0.36 7.57 6.51
C ARG A 72 0.92 6.30 7.15
N VAL A 73 1.05 6.35 8.48
CA VAL A 73 1.42 5.21 9.33
C VAL A 73 0.42 5.08 10.46
N ALA A 74 -0.06 3.86 10.70
CA ALA A 74 -0.83 3.51 11.88
C ALA A 74 0.06 2.84 12.92
N THR A 75 -0.19 3.10 14.21
CA THR A 75 0.52 2.48 15.33
C THR A 75 -0.40 1.61 16.18
N TYR A 76 0.17 0.61 16.84
CA TYR A 76 -0.57 -0.41 17.58
C TYR A 76 0.15 -0.77 18.87
N GLY A 77 -0.62 -0.94 19.96
CA GLY A 77 -0.07 -1.33 21.27
C GLY A 77 0.80 -0.25 21.91
N ILE A 78 0.54 1.01 21.60
CA ILE A 78 1.34 2.17 22.01
C ILE A 78 0.43 3.38 22.20
N VAL A 79 0.78 4.27 23.13
CA VAL A 79 0.17 5.61 23.22
C VAL A 79 1.13 6.59 22.58
N SER A 80 1.02 6.72 21.26
CA SER A 80 1.91 7.57 20.47
C SER A 80 1.76 9.05 20.87
N MET A 81 2.85 9.83 20.91
CA MET A 81 2.82 11.28 21.21
C MET A 81 3.11 12.15 20.00
N VAL A 82 4.17 11.80 19.26
CA VAL A 82 4.60 12.48 18.03
C VAL A 82 5.22 11.46 17.08
N ALA A 83 5.19 11.74 15.78
CA ALA A 83 5.82 10.92 14.76
C ALA A 83 6.52 11.82 13.74
N HIS A 84 7.65 11.33 13.21
CA HIS A 84 8.50 12.10 12.31
C HIS A 84 9.08 11.20 11.22
N ILE A 85 9.36 11.80 10.05
CA ILE A 85 10.35 11.27 9.11
C ILE A 85 11.68 11.95 9.40
N HIS A 86 12.74 11.16 9.46
CA HIS A 86 14.12 11.59 9.67
C HIS A 86 15.01 11.17 8.51
N VAL A 87 16.19 11.78 8.44
CA VAL A 87 17.31 11.31 7.60
C VAL A 87 18.35 10.60 8.47
N GLY A 88 18.61 9.34 8.17
CA GLY A 88 19.63 8.49 8.80
C GLY A 88 19.64 7.08 8.19
N ALA A 89 20.83 6.55 7.99
CA ALA A 89 21.03 5.16 7.55
C ALA A 89 20.51 4.16 8.60
N PRO A 90 20.27 2.89 8.23
CA PRO A 90 19.93 1.85 9.20
C PRO A 90 20.95 1.82 10.35
N GLY A 91 20.46 1.86 11.59
CA GLY A 91 21.31 1.87 12.78
C GLY A 91 21.91 3.24 13.16
N VAL A 92 21.57 4.32 12.44
CA VAL A 92 22.09 5.67 12.71
C VAL A 92 20.94 6.63 13.03
N ASN A 93 21.06 7.41 14.10
CA ASN A 93 20.13 8.49 14.41
C ASN A 93 20.45 9.73 13.59
N GLY A 94 19.43 10.46 13.17
CA GLY A 94 19.63 11.74 12.49
C GLY A 94 18.46 12.70 12.65
N PRO A 95 18.54 13.88 12.04
CA PRO A 95 17.60 14.97 12.29
C PRO A 95 16.21 14.69 11.71
N ILE A 96 15.20 15.33 12.32
CA ILE A 96 13.84 15.38 11.79
C ILE A 96 13.84 16.17 10.48
N ILE A 97 13.18 15.63 9.46
CA ILE A 97 13.01 16.33 8.18
C ILE A 97 11.54 16.62 7.86
N ILE A 98 10.61 15.79 8.33
CA ILE A 98 9.17 16.03 8.19
C ILE A 98 8.46 15.62 9.49
N PRO A 99 7.88 16.57 10.24
CA PRO A 99 6.93 16.25 11.29
C PRO A 99 5.62 15.70 10.72
N LEU A 100 5.13 14.59 11.24
CA LEU A 100 3.85 14.01 10.83
C LEU A 100 2.71 14.59 11.68
N THR A 101 1.53 14.68 11.07
CA THR A 101 0.31 15.18 11.72
C THR A 101 -0.57 14.00 12.14
N ARG A 102 -1.00 13.98 13.40
CA ARG A 102 -2.03 13.05 13.85
C ARG A 102 -3.36 13.41 13.20
N ILE A 103 -4.01 12.46 12.55
CA ILE A 103 -5.31 12.67 11.90
C ILE A 103 -6.46 12.05 12.68
N VAL A 104 -6.29 10.82 13.16
CA VAL A 104 -7.24 10.10 14.01
C VAL A 104 -6.46 9.13 14.88
N ASP A 105 -6.78 9.07 16.17
CA ASP A 105 -6.16 8.16 17.14
C ASP A 105 -4.64 7.94 16.90
N ASP A 106 -4.26 6.70 16.63
CA ASP A 106 -2.90 6.23 16.37
C ASP A 106 -2.49 6.26 14.89
N VAL A 107 -3.12 7.12 14.08
CA VAL A 107 -2.78 7.30 12.66
C VAL A 107 -2.13 8.66 12.41
N TRP A 108 -0.94 8.60 11.83
CA TRP A 108 -0.06 9.72 11.51
C TRP A 108 0.03 9.91 10.00
N SER A 109 -0.21 11.12 9.52
CA SER A 109 -0.16 11.46 8.10
C SER A 109 0.99 12.41 7.80
N VAL A 110 1.58 12.26 6.62
CA VAL A 110 2.45 13.29 6.05
C VAL A 110 1.61 14.55 5.81
N PRO A 111 2.06 15.75 6.25
CA PRO A 111 1.35 16.99 5.98
C PRO A 111 1.24 17.28 4.47
N ALA A 112 0.14 17.88 4.05
CA ALA A 112 -0.04 18.27 2.66
C ALA A 112 1.07 19.24 2.22
N GLY A 113 1.63 19.00 1.02
CA GLY A 113 2.70 19.84 0.47
C GLY A 113 4.10 19.54 0.99
N ALA A 114 4.28 18.52 1.85
CA ALA A 114 5.62 18.10 2.27
C ALA A 114 6.48 17.71 1.06
N LYS A 115 7.71 18.23 1.04
CA LYS A 115 8.70 17.96 0.00
C LYS A 115 10.07 17.74 0.60
N LEU A 116 10.82 16.80 0.02
CA LEU A 116 12.23 16.63 0.32
C LEU A 116 13.06 17.70 -0.39
N THR A 117 14.14 18.13 0.25
CA THR A 117 15.24 18.80 -0.46
C THR A 117 15.97 17.81 -1.35
N ASP A 118 16.80 18.31 -2.26
CA ASP A 118 17.60 17.48 -3.17
C ASP A 118 18.48 16.50 -2.40
N ALA A 119 19.18 16.97 -1.35
CA ALA A 119 20.01 16.12 -0.51
C ALA A 119 19.20 15.06 0.26
N GLN A 120 17.99 15.39 0.71
CA GLN A 120 17.10 14.44 1.38
C GLN A 120 16.53 13.42 0.39
N TYR A 121 16.26 13.80 -0.85
CA TYR A 121 15.82 12.87 -1.90
C TYR A 121 16.94 11.92 -2.33
N GLU A 122 18.19 12.38 -2.42
CA GLU A 122 19.34 11.50 -2.59
C GLU A 122 19.48 10.52 -1.40
N SER A 123 19.26 11.01 -0.18
CA SER A 123 19.25 10.17 1.02
C SER A 123 18.11 9.15 1.00
N TYR A 124 16.92 9.53 0.52
CA TYR A 124 15.81 8.61 0.28
C TYR A 124 16.23 7.50 -0.67
N LYS A 125 16.73 7.83 -1.87
CA LYS A 125 17.19 6.82 -2.84
C LYS A 125 18.27 5.88 -2.30
N ALA A 126 19.05 6.32 -1.32
CA ALA A 126 20.05 5.51 -0.62
C ALA A 126 19.47 4.64 0.52
N GLY A 127 18.17 4.69 0.80
CA GLY A 127 17.51 3.96 1.90
C GLY A 127 17.72 4.60 3.28
N ASN A 128 18.12 5.87 3.31
CA ASN A 128 18.53 6.58 4.53
C ASN A 128 17.43 7.48 5.08
N LEU A 129 16.16 7.20 4.82
CA LEU A 129 15.04 7.84 5.52
C LEU A 129 14.30 6.84 6.38
N TYR A 130 13.73 7.31 7.48
CA TYR A 130 12.96 6.47 8.38
C TYR A 130 11.82 7.22 9.06
N VAL A 131 10.75 6.50 9.35
CA VAL A 131 9.69 6.95 10.24
C VAL A 131 10.05 6.54 11.66
N ASN A 132 9.84 7.43 12.62
CA ASN A 132 10.00 7.16 14.05
C ASN A 132 8.82 7.74 14.83
N VAL A 133 8.39 7.02 15.86
CA VAL A 133 7.24 7.40 16.70
C VAL A 133 7.69 7.38 18.16
N HIS A 134 7.33 8.43 18.89
CA HIS A 134 7.76 8.67 20.25
C HIS A 134 6.60 8.54 21.24
N THR A 135 6.93 8.20 22.48
CA THR A 135 5.99 8.17 23.61
C THR A 135 6.55 8.91 24.81
N ALA A 136 5.75 9.02 25.87
CA ALA A 136 6.19 9.63 27.12
C ALA A 136 7.36 8.86 27.76
N ALA A 137 7.35 7.53 27.67
CA ALA A 137 8.39 6.65 28.19
C ALA A 137 9.63 6.64 27.28
N HIS A 138 9.44 6.77 25.96
CA HIS A 138 10.50 6.68 24.97
C HIS A 138 10.57 7.97 24.13
N LYS A 139 11.06 9.05 24.74
CA LYS A 139 11.16 10.37 24.11
C LYS A 139 12.09 10.41 22.90
N GLY A 140 13.10 9.54 22.86
CA GLY A 140 14.02 9.40 21.72
C GLY A 140 13.44 8.61 20.54
N GLY A 141 12.32 7.91 20.75
CA GLY A 141 11.72 6.97 19.80
C GLY A 141 11.40 5.64 20.48
N GLU A 142 10.20 5.09 20.24
CA GLU A 142 9.79 3.77 20.70
C GLU A 142 9.77 2.75 19.57
N ILE A 143 9.35 3.16 18.36
CA ILE A 143 9.27 2.32 17.17
C ILE A 143 9.74 3.09 15.93
N ARG A 144 10.50 2.41 15.06
CA ARG A 144 11.12 2.98 13.85
C ARG A 144 11.03 2.01 12.69
N GLY A 145 10.95 2.55 11.48
CA GLY A 145 11.03 1.77 10.25
C GLY A 145 11.68 2.57 9.13
N GLN A 146 12.64 1.97 8.41
CA GLN A 146 13.22 2.60 7.22
C GLN A 146 12.20 2.66 6.09
N LEU A 147 12.24 3.74 5.32
CA LEU A 147 11.55 3.86 4.05
C LEU A 147 12.33 3.13 2.97
N LYS A 148 11.61 2.39 2.13
CA LYS A 148 12.17 1.69 0.97
C LYS A 148 11.92 2.54 -0.29
N PRO A 149 12.97 2.83 -1.08
CA PRO A 149 12.87 3.62 -2.31
C PRO A 149 11.93 3.06 -3.37
#